data_AF-A0A2C6BHC0-F1
#
_entry.id   AF-A0A2C6BHC0-F1
#
_cell.length_a   1.000
_cell.length_b   1.000
_cell.length_c   1.000
_cell.angle_alpha   90.00
_cell.angle_beta   90.00
_cell.angle_gamma   90.00
#
_symmetry.space_group_name_H-M   'P 1'
#
loop_
_entity.id
_entity.type
_entity.pdbx_description
1 polymer ?
#
loop_
_entity_poly.entity_id
_entity_poly.type
_entity_poly.pdbx_seq_one_letter_code
_entity_poly.pdbx_strand_id
1 'polypeptide(L)'
;MLDTENKRNEFFIYSLGGRKSGYPKAKELLEKMYINEEKVEISELAKVLRVTYTTARNYLFRFLTEELGEKDLPNFYQYKK
;
A
#
# COMPACT_ATOMS: atom_id res chain seq x y z
N MET A 1 36.66 28.84 -15.33
CA MET A 1 37.18 27.60 -15.94
C MET A 1 36.68 26.44 -15.10
N LEU A 2 35.83 25.62 -15.72
CA LEU A 2 35.44 24.21 -15.49
C LEU A 2 35.60 23.64 -14.06
N ASP A 3 34.52 23.28 -13.35
CA ASP A 3 33.61 22.12 -13.53
C ASP A 3 34.30 20.75 -13.54
N THR A 4 34.14 20.03 -12.42
CA THR A 4 33.92 18.56 -12.23
C THR A 4 33.98 18.31 -10.72
N GLU A 5 33.04 17.67 -10.02
CA GLU A 5 32.47 16.37 -10.31
C GLU A 5 31.21 16.11 -9.44
N ASN A 6 30.11 15.74 -10.10
CA ASN A 6 29.07 14.81 -9.64
C ASN A 6 28.46 15.03 -8.24
N LYS A 7 27.68 16.11 -8.10
CA LYS A 7 26.54 16.10 -7.17
C LYS A 7 25.54 15.05 -7.65
N ARG A 8 25.50 13.97 -6.86
CA ARG A 8 24.53 12.87 -6.89
C ARG A 8 23.16 13.34 -7.37
N ASN A 9 22.54 12.58 -8.25
CA ASN A 9 21.16 12.74 -8.69
C ASN A 9 20.21 12.73 -7.49
N GLU A 10 20.05 13.89 -6.85
CA GLU A 10 19.09 14.16 -5.81
C GLU A 10 17.72 14.36 -6.47
N PHE A 11 17.09 13.26 -6.91
CA PHE A 11 15.66 13.25 -7.17
C PHE A 11 14.92 13.29 -5.83
N PHE A 12 14.99 14.42 -5.13
CA PHE A 12 14.05 14.71 -4.06
C PHE A 12 12.72 15.14 -4.69
N ILE A 13 11.88 14.16 -5.04
CA ILE A 13 10.47 14.44 -5.25
C ILE A 13 9.84 14.63 -3.86
N TYR A 14 10.10 15.78 -3.24
CA TYR A 14 9.27 16.32 -2.15
C TYR A 14 7.96 16.81 -2.77
N SER A 15 7.17 15.86 -3.27
CA SER A 15 5.83 16.14 -3.77
C SER A 15 4.89 16.32 -2.58
N LEU A 16 4.86 17.54 -2.04
CA LEU A 16 3.75 18.06 -1.22
C LEU A 16 2.43 18.18 -2.04
N GLY A 17 2.38 17.64 -3.25
CA GLY A 17 1.22 17.61 -4.15
C GLY A 17 0.95 16.22 -4.76
N GLY A 18 1.26 15.14 -4.04
CA GLY A 18 0.95 13.77 -4.49
C GLY A 18 -0.52 13.46 -4.30
N ARG A 19 -1.12 12.65 -5.18
CA ARG A 19 -2.45 12.06 -4.90
C ARG A 19 -2.40 11.43 -3.52
N LYS A 20 -3.26 11.90 -2.60
CA LYS A 20 -3.39 11.30 -1.28
C LYS A 20 -3.58 9.80 -1.47
N SER A 21 -2.69 9.02 -0.86
CA SER A 21 -2.80 7.57 -0.84
C SER A 21 -4.23 7.19 -0.45
N GLY A 22 -4.86 6.26 -1.16
CA GLY A 22 -6.17 5.71 -0.79
C GLY A 22 -6.12 4.83 0.47
N TYR A 23 -4.92 4.60 1.01
CA TYR A 23 -4.69 3.71 2.14
C TYR A 23 -5.40 4.13 3.43
N PRO A 24 -5.49 5.42 3.85
CA PRO A 24 -6.20 5.77 5.08
C PRO A 24 -7.67 5.31 5.06
N LYS A 25 -8.34 5.45 3.92
CA LYS A 25 -9.71 4.94 3.73
C LYS A 25 -9.77 3.41 3.75
N ALA A 26 -8.76 2.76 3.18
CA ALA A 26 -8.65 1.30 3.23
C ALA A 26 -8.42 0.80 4.66
N LYS A 27 -7.59 1.50 5.45
CA LYS A 27 -7.30 1.20 6.85
C LYS A 27 -8.56 1.25 7.69
N GLU A 28 -9.33 2.35 7.63
CA GLU A 28 -10.58 2.47 8.39
C GLU A 28 -11.59 1.36 8.05
N LEU A 29 -11.65 0.94 6.79
CA LEU A 29 -12.52 -0.17 6.37
C LEU A 29 -12.02 -1.51 6.91
N LEU A 30 -10.74 -1.81 6.73
CA LEU A 30 -10.11 -3.05 7.18
C LEU A 30 -10.16 -3.20 8.70
N GLU A 31 -9.98 -2.12 9.44
CA GLU A 31 -10.09 -2.10 10.90
C GLU A 31 -11.52 -2.44 11.37
N LYS A 32 -12.54 -1.88 10.72
CA LYS A 32 -13.94 -2.24 11.01
C LYS A 32 -14.23 -3.71 10.71
N MET A 33 -13.80 -4.20 9.55
CA MET A 33 -13.98 -5.60 9.18
C MET A 33 -13.25 -6.53 10.16
N TYR A 34 -12.06 -6.14 10.61
CA TYR A 34 -11.30 -6.90 11.62
C TYR A 34 -12.02 -6.95 12.97
N ILE A 35 -12.51 -5.80 13.47
CA ILE A 35 -13.28 -5.73 14.73
C ILE A 35 -14.56 -6.56 14.67
N ASN A 36 -15.20 -6.62 13.50
CA ASN A 36 -16.43 -7.38 13.29
C ASN A 36 -16.20 -8.88 12.99
N GLU A 37 -14.94 -9.35 12.99
CA GLU A 37 -14.56 -10.71 12.58
C GLU A 37 -15.07 -11.08 11.16
N GLU A 38 -15.19 -10.08 10.28
CA GLU A 38 -15.67 -10.27 8.91
C GLU A 38 -14.57 -10.85 8.01
N LYS A 39 -14.96 -11.77 7.13
CA LYS A 39 -14.06 -12.31 6.12
C LYS A 39 -13.78 -11.25 5.05
N VAL A 40 -12.51 -10.89 4.88
CA VAL A 40 -12.09 -9.94 3.84
C VAL A 40 -11.64 -10.68 2.57
N GLU A 41 -12.37 -10.50 1.47
CA GLU A 41 -11.90 -10.94 0.14
C GLU A 41 -11.27 -9.77 -0.64
N ILE A 42 -10.10 -9.98 -1.24
CA ILE A 42 -9.37 -8.93 -1.98
C ILE A 42 -10.18 -8.40 -3.17
N SER A 43 -10.94 -9.28 -3.83
CA SER A 43 -11.85 -8.93 -4.93
C SER A 43 -12.96 -7.97 -4.50
N GLU A 44 -13.53 -8.18 -3.32
CA GLU A 44 -14.56 -7.32 -2.73
C GLU A 44 -13.95 -6.01 -2.23
N LEU A 45 -12.81 -6.09 -1.55
CA LEU A 45 -12.05 -4.93 -1.10
C LEU A 45 -11.71 -3.98 -2.27
N ALA A 46 -11.30 -4.53 -3.41
CA ALA A 46 -11.04 -3.78 -4.63
C ALA A 46 -12.29 -3.06 -5.17
N LYS A 47 -13.45 -3.72 -5.15
CA LYS A 47 -14.74 -3.14 -5.57
C LYS A 47 -15.17 -2.00 -4.64
N VAL A 48 -15.11 -2.22 -3.32
CA VAL A 48 -15.53 -1.23 -2.31
C VAL A 48 -14.63 0.01 -2.35
N LEU A 49 -13.32 -0.19 -2.45
CA LEU A 49 -12.36 0.91 -2.51
C LEU A 49 -12.24 1.54 -3.91
N ARG A 50 -12.87 0.94 -4.93
CA ARG A 50 -12.75 1.33 -6.35
C ARG A 50 -11.29 1.42 -6.82
N VAL A 51 -10.49 0.43 -6.41
CA VAL A 51 -9.07 0.31 -6.78
C VAL A 51 -8.84 -1.00 -7.52
N THR A 52 -7.66 -1.16 -8.12
CA THR A 52 -7.29 -2.45 -8.73
C THR A 52 -7.11 -3.52 -7.66
N TYR A 53 -7.25 -4.78 -8.07
CA TYR A 53 -6.97 -5.93 -7.21
C TYR A 53 -5.59 -5.85 -6.55
N THR A 54 -4.56 -5.44 -7.33
CA THR A 54 -3.19 -5.29 -6.84
C THR A 54 -3.07 -4.21 -5.76
N THR A 55 -3.76 -3.08 -5.92
CA THR A 55 -3.77 -2.01 -4.92
C THR A 55 -4.52 -2.45 -3.65
N ALA A 56 -5.68 -3.11 -3.78
CA ALA A 56 -6.41 -3.64 -2.64
C ALA A 56 -5.58 -4.66 -1.85
N ARG A 57 -4.89 -5.56 -2.56
CA ARG A 57 -3.94 -6.52 -1.98
C ARG A 57 -2.83 -5.82 -1.20
N ASN A 58 -2.22 -4.79 -1.79
CA ASN A 58 -1.15 -4.04 -1.12
C ASN A 58 -1.65 -3.31 0.11
N TYR A 59 -2.88 -2.78 0.10
CA TYR A 59 -3.48 -2.16 1.27
C TYR A 59 -3.75 -3.18 2.38
N LEU A 60 -4.28 -4.35 2.04
CA LEU A 60 -4.48 -5.43 3.00
C LEU A 60 -3.14 -5.90 3.60
N PHE A 61 -2.14 -6.13 2.76
CA PHE A 61 -0.81 -6.51 3.21
C PHE A 61 -0.23 -5.49 4.18
N ARG A 62 -0.28 -4.21 3.79
CA ARG A 62 0.21 -3.11 4.62
C ARG A 62 -0.49 -3.05 5.98
N PHE A 63 -1.82 -3.23 6.00
CA PHE A 63 -2.60 -3.28 7.24
C PHE A 63 -2.17 -4.44 8.14
N LEU A 64 -2.04 -5.66 7.60
CA LEU A 64 -1.63 -6.84 8.36
C LEU A 64 -0.19 -6.70 8.91
N THR A 65 0.74 -6.16 8.12
CA THR A 65 2.14 -5.96 8.55
C THR A 65 2.34 -4.80 9.51
N GLU A 66 1.77 -3.63 9.22
CA GLU A 66 2.07 -2.38 9.94
C GLU A 66 1.18 -2.22 11.19
N GLU A 67 -0.09 -2.62 11.11
CA GLU A 67 -1.07 -2.39 12.19
C GLU A 67 -1.22 -3.61 13.10
N LEU A 68 -1.27 -4.82 12.52
CA LEU A 68 -1.45 -6.06 13.29
C LEU A 68 -0.12 -6.77 13.62
N GLY A 69 0.98 -6.35 13.02
CA GLY A 69 2.30 -6.91 13.27
C GLY A 69 2.46 -8.37 12.82
N GLU A 70 1.57 -8.86 11.96
CA GLU A 70 1.62 -10.23 11.43
C GLU A 70 2.79 -10.36 10.43
N LYS A 71 3.81 -11.12 10.81
CA LYS A 71 5.00 -11.37 9.99
C LYS A 71 4.87 -12.59 9.07
N ASP A 72 3.94 -13.48 9.38
CA ASP A 72 3.65 -14.68 8.58
C ASP A 72 2.47 -14.43 7.64
N LEU A 73 2.67 -13.51 6.71
CA LEU A 73 1.73 -13.33 5.62
C LEU A 73 1.94 -14.45 4.59
N PRO A 74 0.88 -15.18 4.18
CA PRO A 74 1.01 -16.17 3.11
C PRO A 74 1.65 -15.49 1.91
N ASN A 75 2.59 -16.17 1.24
CA ASN A 75 3.34 -15.66 0.09
C ASN A 75 2.40 -15.11 -0.99
N PHE A 76 2.05 -13.84 -0.88
CA PHE A 76 1.16 -13.15 -1.76
C PHE A 76 1.95 -12.24 -2.71
N TYR A 77 3.15 -12.66 -3.09
CA TYR A 77 3.91 -12.04 -4.17
C TYR A 77 3.88 -12.97 -5.38
N GLN A 78 3.07 -12.63 -6.38
CA GLN A 78 3.34 -13.09 -7.74
C GLN A 78 3.02 -11.95 -8.69
N TYR A 79 3.96 -11.01 -8.78
CA TYR A 79 4.18 -10.32 -10.04
C TYR A 79 5.05 -11.28 -10.85
N LYS A 80 4.48 -11.97 -11.85
CA LYS A 80 5.28 -12.87 -12.70
C LYS A 80 6.32 -12.05 -13.48
N LYS A 81 7.58 -12.45 -13.35
CA LYS A 81 8.31 -12.98 -14.50
C LYS A 81 9.13 -14.18 -14.06
#